data_AF-A0A0N4YAG9-F1
#
_entry.id   AF-A0A0N4YAG9-F1
#
_cell.length_a   1.000
_cell.length_b   1.000
_cell.length_c   1.000
_cell.angle_alpha   90.00
_cell.angle_beta   90.00
_cell.angle_gamma   90.00
#
_symmetry.space_group_name_H-M   'P 1'
#
loop_
_entity.id
_entity.type
_entity.pdbx_description
1 polymer ?
#
loop_
_entity_poly.entity_id
_entity_poly.type
_entity_poly.pdbx_seq_one_letter_code
_entity_poly.pdbx_strand_id
1 'polypeptide(L)'
;MTDSKKIVIFGSVVQDLISYTDVFPRPGESVRGNSFLMGSGGKGANQAVAAARLGADVQLIARKFLSNMTKVTGQPIQARTMTDSRKIVIFGSVVQDLISYTDVFPRPGESVRGNSFLMGSGGKGANQAVAAARLGADVQLIARVGNDTFGRSNIEDLRQSGVDVSQMEQSDTSHTGTATITVNAQGENCIVVTLGANMELDEESAERHEETISNAAMVMTQAEVSRKGNRRVFEIAKKCNGQ
;
A
#
# COMPACT_ATOMS: atom_id res chain seq x y z
N MET A 1 -18.38 -29.54 5.55
CA MET A 1 -17.14 -28.78 5.22
C MET A 1 -17.43 -28.05 3.92
N THR A 2 -17.66 -26.73 3.98
CA THR A 2 -17.98 -25.93 2.79
C THR A 2 -16.69 -25.41 2.17
N ASP A 3 -16.38 -25.86 0.95
CA ASP A 3 -15.28 -25.35 0.11
C ASP A 3 -15.33 -23.83 0.00
N SER A 4 -14.46 -23.19 0.78
CA SER A 4 -14.34 -21.74 0.78
C SER A 4 -13.36 -21.36 -0.32
N LYS A 5 -13.89 -21.13 -1.53
CA LYS A 5 -13.10 -20.67 -2.69
C LYS A 5 -12.30 -19.41 -2.33
N LYS A 6 -10.98 -19.49 -2.46
CA LYS A 6 -10.04 -18.37 -2.33
C LYS A 6 -10.30 -17.33 -3.41
N ILE A 7 -10.47 -16.08 -3.00
CA ILE A 7 -10.68 -14.95 -3.90
C ILE A 7 -9.32 -14.33 -4.21
N VAL A 8 -9.00 -14.14 -5.49
CA VAL A 8 -7.77 -13.45 -5.93
C VAL A 8 -8.13 -12.16 -6.63
N ILE A 9 -7.57 -11.03 -6.17
CA ILE A 9 -7.88 -9.70 -6.69
C ILE A 9 -6.61 -9.06 -7.26
N PHE A 10 -6.68 -8.67 -8.53
CA PHE A 10 -5.69 -7.81 -9.17
C PHE A 10 -6.15 -6.35 -9.06
N GLY A 11 -5.59 -5.60 -8.13
CA GLY A 11 -5.94 -4.20 -7.92
C GLY A 11 -5.19 -3.27 -8.88
N SER A 12 -5.75 -2.97 -10.06
CA SER A 12 -5.49 -1.67 -10.72
C SER A 12 -6.44 -0.57 -10.20
N VAL A 13 -7.54 -0.97 -9.53
CA VAL A 13 -8.71 -0.12 -9.24
C VAL A 13 -8.46 0.97 -8.18
N VAL A 14 -7.30 0.96 -7.50
CA VAL A 14 -6.93 2.06 -6.58
C VAL A 14 -6.33 3.27 -7.33
N GLN A 15 -5.94 3.11 -8.61
CA GLN A 15 -5.46 4.24 -9.42
C GLN A 15 -6.52 5.33 -9.63
N ASP A 16 -7.80 4.99 -9.66
CA ASP A 16 -8.88 5.92 -10.03
C ASP A 16 -9.58 6.59 -8.84
N LEU A 17 -9.23 6.24 -7.59
CA LEU A 17 -9.97 6.71 -6.41
C LEU A 17 -9.22 7.71 -5.53
N ILE A 18 -7.95 7.98 -5.81
CA ILE A 18 -7.16 9.00 -5.12
C ILE A 18 -6.32 9.72 -6.17
N SER A 19 -6.89 10.76 -6.78
CA SER A 19 -6.04 11.76 -7.41
C SER A 19 -5.17 12.35 -6.31
N TYR A 20 -3.84 12.28 -6.46
CA TYR A 20 -2.89 12.83 -5.49
C TYR A 20 -3.15 14.32 -5.19
N THR A 21 -3.90 15.04 -6.03
CA THR A 21 -4.37 16.41 -5.81
C THR A 21 -5.34 16.58 -4.62
N ASP A 22 -6.03 15.51 -4.20
CA ASP A 22 -7.04 15.56 -3.12
C ASP A 22 -6.43 15.34 -1.73
N VAL A 23 -5.12 15.10 -1.67
CA VAL A 23 -4.43 14.53 -0.50
C VAL A 23 -3.45 15.53 0.14
N PHE A 24 -3.00 16.55 -0.61
CA PHE A 24 -2.02 17.52 -0.14
C PHE A 24 -2.67 18.88 0.20
N PRO A 25 -2.48 19.44 1.41
CA PRO A 25 -2.95 20.78 1.72
C PRO A 25 -2.24 21.82 0.83
N ARG A 26 -2.98 22.84 0.42
CA ARG A 26 -2.41 23.93 -0.39
C ARG A 26 -1.41 24.74 0.44
N PRO A 27 -0.38 25.36 -0.19
CA PRO A 27 0.52 26.26 0.52
C PRO A 27 -0.26 27.35 1.26
N GLY A 28 -0.10 27.43 2.59
CA GLY A 28 -0.75 28.46 3.43
C GLY A 28 -1.93 27.98 4.29
N GLU A 29 -2.39 26.73 4.16
CA GLU A 29 -3.42 26.19 5.06
C GLU A 29 -2.83 25.80 6.44
N SER A 30 -3.14 26.58 7.48
CA SER A 30 -2.81 26.21 8.86
C SER A 30 -3.71 25.08 9.36
N VAL A 31 -3.13 23.99 9.86
CA VAL A 31 -3.86 22.95 10.59
C VAL A 31 -4.30 23.51 11.94
N ARG A 32 -5.57 23.95 12.06
CA ARG A 32 -6.18 24.28 13.36
C ARG A 32 -6.78 23.00 13.96
N GLY A 33 -6.28 22.57 15.13
CA GLY A 33 -6.92 21.50 15.92
C GLY A 33 -5.98 20.74 16.86
N ASN A 34 -5.79 21.31 18.05
CA ASN A 34 -5.37 20.79 19.37
C ASN A 34 -4.19 19.80 19.58
N SER A 35 -3.32 20.25 20.50
CA SER A 35 -2.29 19.52 21.28
C SER A 35 -1.10 18.95 20.51
N PHE A 36 -0.16 19.86 20.28
CA PHE A 36 1.27 19.59 20.21
C PHE A 36 1.73 19.04 21.57
N LEU A 37 2.17 17.79 21.61
CA LEU A 37 3.12 17.33 22.62
C LEU A 37 4.39 16.90 21.87
N MET A 38 5.48 17.63 22.12
CA MET A 38 6.84 17.20 21.82
C MET A 38 7.09 15.89 22.56
N GLY A 39 7.08 14.79 21.83
CA GLY A 39 7.49 13.47 22.27
C GLY A 39 8.08 12.76 21.06
N SER A 40 9.23 12.14 21.24
CA SER A 40 10.12 11.53 20.26
C SER A 40 9.54 10.27 19.55
N GLY A 41 8.31 10.35 19.03
CA GLY A 41 7.70 9.35 18.15
C GLY A 41 7.40 9.99 16.80
N GLY A 42 8.24 9.72 15.80
CA GLY A 42 8.07 10.20 14.44
C GLY A 42 6.74 9.70 13.89
N LYS A 43 5.84 10.65 13.59
CA LYS A 43 4.46 10.40 13.15
C LYS A 43 4.46 9.68 11.80
N GLY A 44 4.38 8.36 11.85
CA GLY A 44 3.85 7.52 10.79
C GLY A 44 2.39 7.91 10.49
N ALA A 45 1.95 7.56 9.27
CA ALA A 45 0.66 7.85 8.67
C ALA A 45 0.57 9.18 7.90
N ASN A 46 1.01 9.20 6.63
CA ASN A 46 0.81 10.36 5.74
C ASN A 46 0.25 10.07 4.34
N GLN A 47 -0.34 8.88 4.10
CA GLN A 47 -1.28 8.71 2.98
C GLN A 47 -2.67 8.26 3.45
N ALA A 48 -2.72 7.44 4.50
CA ALA A 48 -3.98 7.07 5.13
C ALA A 48 -4.63 8.20 5.96
N VAL A 49 -3.93 9.34 6.19
CA VAL A 49 -4.46 10.50 6.92
C VAL A 49 -5.09 11.54 6.00
N ALA A 50 -4.65 11.62 4.75
CA ALA A 50 -5.27 12.52 3.78
C ALA A 50 -6.51 11.88 3.12
N ALA A 51 -6.53 10.54 2.95
CA ALA A 51 -7.78 9.80 2.74
C ALA A 51 -8.73 9.87 3.97
N ALA A 52 -8.21 10.16 5.17
CA ALA A 52 -9.01 10.44 6.36
C ALA A 52 -9.37 11.93 6.54
N ARG A 53 -8.89 12.83 5.67
CA ARG A 53 -9.25 14.26 5.67
C ARG A 53 -10.52 14.57 4.88
N LEU A 54 -10.92 13.69 3.98
CA LEU A 54 -12.30 13.62 3.54
C LEU A 54 -12.97 12.55 4.39
N GLY A 55 -14.07 12.89 5.06
CA GLY A 55 -14.96 11.94 5.72
C GLY A 55 -15.65 10.99 4.73
N ALA A 56 -14.89 10.38 3.81
CA ALA A 56 -15.28 9.14 3.17
C ALA A 56 -15.21 8.09 4.27
N ASP A 57 -16.34 7.95 4.96
CA ASP A 57 -16.65 6.92 5.92
C ASP A 57 -15.85 5.65 5.58
N VAL A 58 -15.05 5.14 6.50
CA VAL A 58 -14.27 3.91 6.30
C VAL A 58 -15.19 2.77 5.82
N GLN A 59 -16.47 2.82 6.19
CA GLN A 59 -17.55 2.01 5.61
C GLN A 59 -17.80 2.25 4.12
N LEU A 60 -17.75 3.47 3.61
CA LEU A 60 -17.89 3.81 2.19
C LEU A 60 -16.72 3.27 1.37
N ILE A 61 -15.48 3.36 1.86
CA ILE A 61 -14.31 2.78 1.19
C ILE A 61 -14.43 1.26 1.18
N ALA A 62 -14.77 0.65 2.32
CA ALA A 62 -15.05 -0.78 2.42
C ALA A 62 -16.22 -1.21 1.51
N ARG A 63 -17.32 -0.44 1.45
CA ARG A 63 -18.46 -0.70 0.56
C ARG A 63 -18.08 -0.56 -0.90
N LYS A 64 -17.30 0.45 -1.28
CA LYS A 64 -16.80 0.62 -2.66
C LYS A 64 -15.85 -0.52 -3.04
N PHE A 65 -14.97 -0.92 -2.13
CA PHE A 65 -14.09 -2.07 -2.29
C PHE A 65 -14.88 -3.37 -2.47
N LEU A 66 -15.82 -3.68 -1.55
CA LEU A 66 -16.69 -4.85 -1.60
C LEU A 66 -17.62 -4.83 -2.83
N SER A 67 -18.15 -3.67 -3.21
CA SER A 67 -18.97 -3.48 -4.41
C SER A 67 -18.17 -3.72 -5.69
N ASN A 68 -16.96 -3.17 -5.77
CA ASN A 68 -16.08 -3.39 -6.92
C ASN A 68 -15.64 -4.85 -7.00
N MET A 69 -15.38 -5.49 -5.86
CA MET A 69 -15.05 -6.90 -5.84
C MET A 69 -16.25 -7.81 -6.16
N THR A 70 -17.47 -7.41 -5.81
CA THR A 70 -18.70 -8.09 -6.25
C THR A 70 -18.83 -8.03 -7.77
N LYS A 71 -18.50 -6.89 -8.39
CA LYS A 71 -18.48 -6.73 -9.86
C LYS A 71 -17.41 -7.59 -10.54
N VAL A 72 -16.22 -7.70 -9.94
CA VAL A 72 -15.09 -8.48 -10.50
C VAL A 72 -15.28 -9.98 -10.33
N THR A 73 -15.85 -10.42 -9.21
CA THR A 73 -16.04 -11.85 -8.89
C THR A 73 -17.35 -12.43 -9.41
N GLY A 74 -18.30 -11.58 -9.83
CA GLY A 74 -19.63 -12.00 -10.27
C GLY A 74 -20.52 -12.55 -9.14
N GLN A 75 -20.07 -12.48 -7.88
CA GLN A 75 -20.85 -12.90 -6.72
C GLN A 75 -20.84 -11.81 -5.64
N PRO A 76 -21.96 -11.60 -4.92
CA PRO A 76 -22.00 -10.69 -3.78
C PRO A 76 -20.98 -11.14 -2.74
N ILE A 77 -19.94 -10.34 -2.51
CA ILE A 77 -19.08 -10.52 -1.35
C ILE A 77 -19.83 -9.96 -0.17
N GLN A 78 -20.68 -10.79 0.43
CA GLN A 78 -21.24 -10.48 1.74
C GLN A 78 -20.07 -10.37 2.71
N ALA A 79 -20.08 -9.33 3.54
CA ALA A 79 -19.24 -9.28 4.73
C ALA A 79 -19.68 -10.42 5.66
N ARG A 80 -19.25 -11.66 5.34
CA ARG A 80 -19.27 -12.75 6.30
C ARG A 80 -18.43 -12.24 7.45
N THR A 81 -18.99 -12.27 8.65
CA THR A 81 -18.19 -12.26 9.87
C THR A 81 -17.06 -13.26 9.63
N MET A 82 -15.82 -12.79 9.49
CA MET A 82 -14.66 -13.66 9.27
C MET A 82 -14.44 -14.45 10.55
N THR A 83 -15.23 -15.50 10.75
CA THR A 83 -14.97 -16.55 11.74
C THR A 83 -13.90 -17.52 11.24
N ASP A 84 -13.34 -17.26 10.06
CA ASP A 84 -12.24 -17.99 9.46
C ASP A 84 -10.94 -17.35 9.94
N SER A 85 -10.13 -18.10 10.69
CA SER A 85 -8.83 -17.65 11.23
C SER A 85 -7.76 -17.44 10.13
N ARG A 86 -8.16 -17.48 8.85
CA ARG A 86 -7.27 -17.38 7.69
C ARG A 86 -7.16 -15.92 7.23
N LYS A 87 -5.91 -15.49 7.02
CA LYS A 87 -5.55 -14.10 6.75
C LYS A 87 -5.90 -13.66 5.32
N ILE A 88 -6.06 -12.35 5.15
CA ILE A 88 -5.89 -11.68 3.85
C ILE A 88 -4.40 -11.57 3.60
N VAL A 89 -3.91 -12.20 2.54
CA VAL A 89 -2.50 -12.12 2.15
C VAL A 89 -2.35 -11.13 1.01
N ILE A 90 -1.46 -10.17 1.17
CA ILE A 90 -1.14 -9.18 0.14
C ILE A 90 0.27 -9.43 -0.33
N PHE A 91 0.44 -9.68 -1.62
CA PHE A 91 1.75 -9.74 -2.29
C PHE A 91 1.93 -8.42 -3.03
N GLY A 92 2.74 -7.51 -2.49
CA GLY A 92 2.66 -6.13 -2.94
C GLY A 92 3.82 -5.21 -2.59
N SER A 93 3.76 -4.02 -3.18
CA SER A 93 4.81 -3.02 -3.09
C SER A 93 4.78 -2.23 -1.77
N VAL A 94 5.97 -1.85 -1.32
CA VAL A 94 6.22 -0.88 -0.26
C VAL A 94 7.14 0.20 -0.83
N VAL A 95 6.73 1.47 -0.69
CA VAL A 95 7.44 2.61 -1.27
C VAL A 95 7.58 3.71 -0.23
N GLN A 96 8.74 4.33 -0.15
CA GLN A 96 8.94 5.56 0.61
C GLN A 96 8.59 6.76 -0.27
N ASP A 97 7.61 7.55 0.15
CA ASP A 97 7.30 8.82 -0.50
C ASP A 97 8.22 9.93 0.02
N LEU A 98 8.80 10.68 -0.91
CA LEU A 98 9.70 11.80 -0.68
C LEU A 98 9.11 13.03 -1.37
N ILE A 99 8.40 13.87 -0.63
CA ILE A 99 7.56 14.93 -1.18
C ILE A 99 8.22 16.29 -0.96
N SER A 100 8.58 16.96 -2.05
CA SER A 100 9.08 18.34 -2.04
C SER A 100 7.98 19.28 -2.55
N TYR A 101 7.71 20.34 -1.79
CA TYR A 101 6.80 21.41 -2.22
C TYR A 101 7.61 22.56 -2.79
N THR A 102 7.18 23.10 -3.92
CA THR A 102 7.84 24.21 -4.62
C THR A 102 6.78 25.18 -5.15
N ASP A 103 7.19 26.40 -5.54
CA ASP A 103 6.25 27.32 -6.19
C ASP A 103 5.99 26.91 -7.64
N VAL A 104 7.02 26.43 -8.32
CA VAL A 104 7.02 25.98 -9.72
C VAL A 104 7.75 24.66 -9.86
N PHE A 105 7.42 23.89 -10.89
CA PHE A 105 8.23 22.73 -11.26
C PHE A 105 9.56 23.16 -11.86
N PRO A 106 10.68 22.46 -11.54
CA PRO A 106 11.93 22.69 -12.23
C PRO A 106 11.80 22.31 -13.70
N ARG A 107 12.38 23.12 -14.59
CA ARG A 107 12.59 22.74 -15.99
C ARG A 107 13.85 21.86 -16.13
N PRO A 108 14.04 21.17 -17.27
CA PRO A 108 15.29 20.45 -17.52
C PRO A 108 16.52 21.35 -17.33
N GLY A 109 17.44 20.92 -16.46
CA GLY A 109 18.66 21.65 -16.11
C GLY A 109 18.50 22.72 -15.02
N GLU A 110 17.29 22.95 -14.51
CA GLU A 110 17.03 23.94 -13.47
C GLU A 110 17.14 23.34 -12.07
N SER A 111 17.58 24.15 -11.10
CA SER A 111 17.47 23.87 -9.67
C SER A 111 16.59 24.92 -9.03
N VAL A 112 15.48 24.48 -8.43
CA VAL A 112 14.52 25.36 -7.75
C VAL A 112 14.62 25.18 -6.24
N ARG A 113 14.38 26.26 -5.50
CA ARG A 113 14.32 26.20 -4.03
C ARG A 113 13.00 25.54 -3.60
N GLY A 114 13.09 24.56 -2.70
CA GLY A 114 11.92 23.98 -2.03
C GLY A 114 11.37 24.86 -0.91
N ASN A 115 10.06 24.78 -0.72
CA ASN A 115 9.31 25.44 0.35
C ASN A 115 9.26 24.58 1.61
N SER A 116 9.00 23.27 1.45
CA SER A 116 8.94 22.29 2.53
C SER A 116 9.16 20.88 2.00
N PHE A 117 9.47 19.95 2.91
CA PHE A 117 9.72 18.55 2.60
C PHE A 117 8.98 17.63 3.57
N LEU A 118 8.37 16.57 3.06
CA LEU A 118 7.69 15.54 3.83
C LEU A 118 8.17 14.15 3.39
N MET A 119 8.19 13.24 4.34
CA MET A 119 8.39 11.81 4.10
C MET A 119 7.17 11.03 4.58
N GLY A 120 6.83 9.97 3.86
CA GLY A 120 5.73 9.07 4.25
C GLY A 120 5.94 7.64 3.75
N SER A 121 5.33 6.69 4.44
CA SER A 121 5.18 5.33 3.94
C SER A 121 4.04 5.28 2.93
N GLY A 122 4.28 4.62 1.80
CA GLY A 122 3.37 4.47 0.67
C GLY A 122 3.60 3.14 -0.06
N GLY A 123 3.18 3.09 -1.32
CA GLY A 123 3.16 1.87 -2.13
C GLY A 123 1.78 1.21 -2.10
N LYS A 124 1.33 0.71 -3.25
CA LYS A 124 -0.04 0.20 -3.38
C LYS A 124 -0.28 -1.03 -2.49
N GLY A 125 0.71 -1.91 -2.34
CA GLY A 125 0.60 -3.07 -1.45
C GLY A 125 0.45 -2.68 0.01
N ALA A 126 1.35 -1.83 0.50
CA ALA A 126 1.31 -1.26 1.84
C ALA A 126 -0.02 -0.57 2.13
N ASN A 127 -0.49 0.30 1.23
CA ASN A 127 -1.75 1.04 1.41
C ASN A 127 -2.97 0.11 1.49
N GLN A 128 -3.01 -0.95 0.68
CA GLN A 128 -4.07 -1.96 0.77
C GLN A 128 -4.01 -2.72 2.10
N ALA A 129 -2.81 -3.05 2.58
CA ALA A 129 -2.63 -3.75 3.84
C ALA A 129 -3.11 -2.93 5.03
N VAL A 130 -2.70 -1.66 5.11
CA VAL A 130 -3.11 -0.73 6.16
C VAL A 130 -4.62 -0.50 6.11
N ALA A 131 -5.21 -0.33 4.92
CA ALA A 131 -6.65 -0.14 4.79
C ALA A 131 -7.44 -1.36 5.29
N ALA A 132 -7.02 -2.57 4.92
CA ALA A 132 -7.66 -3.80 5.37
C ALA A 132 -7.49 -4.03 6.88
N ALA A 133 -6.30 -3.79 7.44
CA ALA A 133 -6.04 -3.92 8.87
C ALA A 133 -6.90 -2.93 9.69
N ARG A 134 -7.02 -1.68 9.23
CA ARG A 134 -7.89 -0.66 9.87
C ARG A 134 -9.38 -1.00 9.80
N LEU A 135 -9.79 -1.85 8.86
CA LEU A 135 -11.15 -2.39 8.77
C LEU A 135 -11.36 -3.60 9.70
N GLY A 136 -10.35 -4.01 10.46
CA GLY A 136 -10.40 -5.12 11.41
C GLY A 136 -10.12 -6.49 10.79
N ALA A 137 -9.59 -6.54 9.56
CA ALA A 137 -9.16 -7.80 8.98
C ALA A 137 -7.78 -8.23 9.54
N ASP A 138 -7.55 -9.54 9.63
CA ASP A 138 -6.20 -10.09 9.84
C ASP A 138 -5.47 -10.10 8.49
N VAL A 139 -4.42 -9.28 8.38
CA VAL A 139 -3.73 -9.01 7.13
C VAL A 139 -2.25 -9.34 7.28
N GLN A 140 -1.74 -10.14 6.35
CA GLN A 140 -0.32 -10.43 6.24
C GLN A 140 0.22 -9.88 4.92
N LEU A 141 1.32 -9.14 5.00
CA LEU A 141 1.97 -8.54 3.85
C LEU A 141 3.24 -9.33 3.48
N ILE A 142 3.24 -9.90 2.29
CA ILE A 142 4.43 -10.38 1.58
C ILE A 142 4.94 -9.20 0.75
N ALA A 143 6.05 -8.63 1.18
CA ALA A 143 6.69 -7.51 0.51
C ALA A 143 8.21 -7.58 0.71
N ARG A 144 8.94 -6.82 -0.10
CA ARG A 144 10.39 -6.71 0.04
C ARG A 144 10.83 -5.26 -0.03
N VAL A 145 11.63 -4.87 0.96
CA VAL A 145 12.24 -3.53 1.08
C VAL A 145 13.76 -3.67 1.04
N GLY A 146 14.50 -2.57 0.91
CA GLY A 146 15.95 -2.61 1.04
C GLY A 146 16.38 -2.77 2.51
N ASN A 147 17.59 -3.27 2.73
CA ASN A 147 18.25 -3.24 4.03
C ASN A 147 18.80 -1.83 4.35
N ASP A 148 17.91 -0.84 4.30
CA ASP A 148 18.21 0.57 4.47
C ASP A 148 17.28 1.22 5.51
N THR A 149 17.50 2.52 5.77
CA THR A 149 16.73 3.27 6.76
C THR A 149 15.24 3.36 6.38
N PHE A 150 14.92 3.48 5.09
CA PHE A 150 13.54 3.50 4.63
C PHE A 150 12.87 2.15 4.85
N GLY A 151 13.55 1.04 4.54
CA GLY A 151 13.01 -0.31 4.73
C GLY A 151 12.66 -0.57 6.19
N ARG A 152 13.60 -0.25 7.11
CA ARG A 152 13.36 -0.39 8.56
C ARG A 152 12.19 0.48 9.04
N SER A 153 12.12 1.73 8.59
CA SER A 153 11.02 2.64 8.95
C SER A 153 9.66 2.12 8.46
N ASN A 154 9.58 1.68 7.20
CA ASN A 154 8.33 1.18 6.61
C ASN A 154 7.83 -0.08 7.32
N ILE A 155 8.73 -1.02 7.65
CA ILE A 155 8.36 -2.24 8.39
C ILE A 155 7.72 -1.87 9.75
N GLU A 156 8.30 -0.91 10.46
CA GLU A 156 7.78 -0.47 11.75
C GLU A 156 6.44 0.27 11.62
N ASP A 157 6.30 1.17 10.65
CA ASP A 157 5.04 1.88 10.38
C ASP A 157 3.89 0.92 10.03
N LEU A 158 4.18 -0.13 9.25
CA LEU A 158 3.22 -1.16 8.88
C LEU A 158 2.81 -2.01 10.08
N ARG A 159 3.79 -2.41 10.92
CA ARG A 159 3.54 -3.15 12.16
C ARG A 159 2.64 -2.35 13.11
N GLN A 160 2.94 -1.06 13.30
CA GLN A 160 2.13 -0.16 14.14
C GLN A 160 0.71 0.06 13.57
N SER A 161 0.54 -0.10 12.26
CA SER A 161 -0.76 -0.04 11.58
C SER A 161 -1.58 -1.33 11.68
N GLY A 162 -1.09 -2.35 12.41
CA GLY A 162 -1.77 -3.63 12.60
C GLY A 162 -1.60 -4.62 11.46
N VAL A 163 -0.63 -4.40 10.58
CA VAL A 163 -0.29 -5.34 9.50
C VAL A 163 0.71 -6.38 10.04
N ASP A 164 0.46 -7.66 9.77
CA ASP A 164 1.44 -8.71 10.00
C ASP A 164 2.55 -8.63 8.94
N VAL A 165 3.74 -8.22 9.40
CA VAL A 165 4.95 -8.03 8.59
C VAL A 165 5.91 -9.22 8.67
N SER A 166 5.49 -10.36 9.23
CA SER A 166 6.38 -11.52 9.43
C SER A 166 6.89 -12.15 8.13
N GLN A 167 6.26 -11.86 6.99
CA GLN A 167 6.62 -12.34 5.66
C GLN A 167 7.29 -11.24 4.81
N MET A 168 7.65 -10.11 5.43
CA MET A 168 8.43 -9.09 4.75
C MET A 168 9.91 -9.44 4.79
N GLU A 169 10.57 -9.31 3.64
CA GLU A 169 11.99 -9.56 3.49
C GLU A 169 12.76 -8.25 3.26
N GLN A 170 14.05 -8.24 3.61
CA GLN A 170 14.97 -7.14 3.30
C GLN A 170 15.97 -7.59 2.24
N SER A 171 16.19 -6.75 1.25
CA SER A 171 17.16 -6.96 0.17
C SER A 171 18.50 -6.33 0.53
N ASP A 172 19.59 -7.09 0.40
CA ASP A 172 20.95 -6.59 0.50
C ASP A 172 21.49 -6.07 -0.85
N THR A 173 20.75 -6.30 -1.94
CA THR A 173 21.18 -5.96 -3.32
C THR A 173 20.43 -4.78 -3.92
N SER A 174 19.25 -4.45 -3.40
CA SER A 174 18.40 -3.36 -3.88
C SER A 174 17.97 -2.42 -2.75
N HIS A 175 17.79 -1.14 -3.09
CA HIS A 175 17.23 -0.15 -2.18
C HIS A 175 15.71 -0.33 -2.02
N THR A 176 15.14 0.20 -0.93
CA THR A 176 13.69 0.32 -0.75
C THR A 176 13.08 1.15 -1.88
N GLY A 177 11.91 0.76 -2.37
CA GLY A 177 11.22 1.53 -3.41
C GLY A 177 10.99 2.97 -2.96
N THR A 178 11.09 3.93 -3.88
CA THR A 178 10.87 5.36 -3.58
C THR A 178 9.93 6.00 -4.60
N ALA A 179 9.14 6.97 -4.15
CA ALA A 179 8.42 7.90 -5.01
C ALA A 179 8.91 9.31 -4.69
N THR A 180 9.67 9.89 -5.62
CA THR A 180 10.07 11.29 -5.52
C THR A 180 8.96 12.14 -6.10
N ILE A 181 8.32 12.93 -5.26
CA ILE A 181 7.12 13.70 -5.58
C ILE A 181 7.47 15.17 -5.45
N THR A 182 7.23 15.93 -6.52
CA THR A 182 7.24 17.40 -6.46
C THR A 182 5.80 17.89 -6.55
N VAL A 183 5.41 18.82 -5.70
CA VAL A 183 4.09 19.48 -5.72
C VAL A 183 4.27 20.98 -5.88
N ASN A 184 3.62 21.58 -6.89
CA ASN A 184 3.73 23.02 -7.15
C ASN A 184 2.69 23.83 -6.34
N ALA A 185 2.72 25.17 -6.45
CA ALA A 185 1.78 26.04 -5.73
C ALA A 185 0.30 25.85 -6.13
N GLN A 186 0.06 25.33 -7.33
CA GLN A 186 -1.27 25.03 -7.86
C GLN A 186 -1.80 23.67 -7.35
N GLY A 187 -0.98 22.89 -6.64
CA GLY A 187 -1.32 21.56 -6.15
C GLY A 187 -1.17 20.45 -7.21
N GLU A 188 -0.60 20.76 -8.37
CA GLU A 188 -0.24 19.74 -9.36
C GLU A 188 0.99 18.97 -8.86
N ASN A 189 1.19 17.76 -9.37
CA ASN A 189 2.34 16.93 -8.98
C ASN A 189 3.11 16.35 -10.18
N CYS A 190 4.40 16.09 -9.94
CA CYS A 190 5.26 15.29 -10.79
C CYS A 190 5.89 14.19 -9.93
N ILE A 191 5.75 12.93 -10.35
CA ILE A 191 6.13 11.76 -9.56
C ILE A 191 7.09 10.88 -10.36
N VAL A 192 8.25 10.58 -9.77
CA VAL A 192 9.18 9.57 -10.27
C VAL A 192 9.20 8.41 -9.29
N VAL A 193 8.72 7.25 -9.75
CA VAL A 193 8.71 6.02 -8.94
C VAL A 193 9.88 5.14 -9.34
N THR A 194 10.71 4.75 -8.37
CA THR A 194 11.79 3.79 -8.54
C THR A 194 11.50 2.59 -7.63
N LEU A 195 11.16 1.44 -8.21
CA LEU A 195 10.57 0.32 -7.47
C LEU A 195 11.58 -0.47 -6.62
N GLY A 196 12.87 -0.46 -6.97
CA GLY A 196 13.93 -1.10 -6.17
C GLY A 196 13.60 -2.54 -5.79
N ALA A 197 13.75 -2.86 -4.50
CA ALA A 197 13.51 -4.19 -3.91
C ALA A 197 12.10 -4.77 -4.20
N ASN A 198 11.10 -3.95 -4.52
CA ASN A 198 9.78 -4.45 -4.95
C ASN A 198 9.85 -5.30 -6.22
N MET A 199 10.86 -5.09 -7.08
CA MET A 199 11.04 -5.87 -8.31
C MET A 199 11.64 -7.26 -8.06
N GLU A 200 12.19 -7.49 -6.87
CA GLU A 200 12.68 -8.81 -6.43
C GLU A 200 11.55 -9.70 -5.88
N LEU A 201 10.32 -9.17 -5.77
CA LEU A 201 9.11 -9.96 -5.57
C LEU A 201 8.73 -10.64 -6.90
N ASP A 202 9.49 -11.65 -7.27
CA ASP A 202 9.41 -12.40 -8.52
C ASP A 202 8.78 -13.80 -8.34
N GLU A 203 8.94 -14.66 -9.34
CA GLU A 203 8.38 -16.01 -9.34
C GLU A 203 8.95 -16.86 -8.21
N GLU A 204 10.26 -16.80 -7.98
CA GLU A 204 10.91 -17.54 -6.90
C GLU A 204 10.45 -17.03 -5.53
N SER A 205 10.32 -15.71 -5.38
CA SER A 205 9.74 -15.11 -4.18
C SER A 205 8.32 -15.63 -3.91
N ALA A 206 7.47 -15.69 -4.93
CA ALA A 206 6.12 -16.23 -4.79
C ALA A 206 6.12 -17.71 -4.39
N GLU A 207 7.05 -18.51 -4.91
CA GLU A 207 7.20 -19.93 -4.56
C GLU A 207 7.66 -20.14 -3.12
N ARG A 208 8.62 -19.35 -2.63
CA ARG A 208 9.03 -19.39 -1.22
C ARG A 208 7.87 -19.12 -0.26
N HIS A 209 6.87 -18.36 -0.71
CA HIS A 209 5.67 -18.03 0.05
C HIS A 209 4.45 -18.90 -0.31
N GLU A 210 4.65 -20.04 -0.99
CA GLU A 210 3.54 -20.90 -1.45
C GLU A 210 2.62 -21.34 -0.32
N GLU A 211 3.16 -21.72 0.84
CA GLU A 211 2.35 -22.11 2.01
C GLU A 211 1.47 -20.96 2.51
N THR A 212 2.06 -19.78 2.71
CA THR A 212 1.35 -18.56 3.13
C THR A 212 0.23 -18.21 2.16
N ILE A 213 0.55 -18.18 0.86
CA ILE A 213 -0.43 -17.91 -0.21
C ILE A 213 -1.51 -18.99 -0.24
N SER A 214 -1.14 -20.26 -0.04
CA SER A 214 -2.04 -21.42 -0.05
C SER A 214 -3.02 -21.43 1.12
N ASN A 215 -2.60 -20.97 2.29
CA ASN A 215 -3.44 -20.94 3.49
C ASN A 215 -4.29 -19.66 3.62
N ALA A 216 -4.12 -18.67 2.74
CA ALA A 216 -4.87 -17.43 2.76
C ALA A 216 -6.38 -17.63 2.50
N ALA A 217 -7.24 -16.81 3.11
CA ALA A 217 -8.65 -16.70 2.74
C ALA A 217 -8.82 -15.92 1.42
N MET A 218 -7.96 -14.92 1.22
CA MET A 218 -7.96 -14.02 0.08
C MET A 218 -6.53 -13.61 -0.24
N VAL A 219 -6.22 -13.49 -1.53
CA VAL A 219 -4.92 -13.03 -1.98
C VAL A 219 -5.08 -11.79 -2.85
N MET A 220 -4.31 -10.75 -2.58
CA MET A 220 -4.35 -9.49 -3.33
C MET A 220 -2.97 -9.14 -3.86
N THR A 221 -2.94 -8.52 -5.04
CA THR A 221 -1.72 -8.01 -5.67
C THR A 221 -2.00 -6.76 -6.51
N GLN A 222 -0.95 -6.04 -6.92
CA GLN A 222 -0.99 -4.79 -7.67
C GLN A 222 0.11 -4.74 -8.75
N ALA A 223 0.08 -3.73 -9.62
CA ALA A 223 1.02 -3.57 -10.73
C ALA A 223 2.32 -2.80 -10.37
N GLU A 224 2.91 -3.07 -9.19
CA GLU A 224 4.15 -2.42 -8.71
C GLU A 224 5.23 -3.42 -8.24
N VAL A 225 5.06 -4.68 -8.60
CA VAL A 225 6.03 -5.76 -8.36
C VAL A 225 6.23 -6.54 -9.68
N SER A 226 7.11 -7.54 -9.68
CA SER A 226 7.38 -8.32 -10.90
C SER A 226 6.09 -8.96 -11.45
N ARG A 227 5.86 -8.79 -12.76
CA ARG A 227 4.74 -9.46 -13.45
C ARG A 227 4.80 -10.98 -13.30
N LYS A 228 6.00 -11.56 -13.28
CA LYS A 228 6.19 -13.01 -13.09
C LYS A 228 5.78 -13.44 -11.68
N GLY A 229 6.18 -12.67 -10.66
CA GLY A 229 5.75 -12.90 -9.28
C GLY A 229 4.24 -12.85 -9.14
N ASN A 230 3.60 -11.80 -9.65
CA ASN A 230 2.14 -11.69 -9.67
C ASN A 230 1.47 -12.89 -10.33
N ARG A 231 1.93 -13.27 -11.52
CA ARG A 231 1.41 -14.43 -12.22
C ARG A 231 1.54 -15.71 -11.38
N ARG A 232 2.69 -15.94 -10.75
CA ARG A 232 2.93 -17.14 -9.93
C ARG A 232 2.03 -17.17 -8.70
N VAL A 233 1.80 -16.02 -8.06
CA VAL A 233 0.83 -15.89 -6.95
C VAL A 233 -0.58 -16.31 -7.40
N PHE A 234 -1.04 -15.86 -8.59
CA PHE A 234 -2.32 -16.30 -9.14
C PHE A 234 -2.36 -17.81 -9.38
N GLU A 235 -1.29 -18.39 -9.92
CA GLU A 235 -1.21 -19.82 -10.20
C GLU A 235 -1.25 -20.66 -8.90
N ILE A 236 -0.51 -20.26 -7.85
CA ILE A 236 -0.56 -20.88 -6.53
C ILE A 236 -1.97 -20.80 -5.96
N ALA A 237 -2.55 -19.58 -5.91
CA ALA A 237 -3.88 -19.37 -5.34
C ALA A 237 -4.97 -20.16 -6.09
N LYS A 238 -4.85 -20.33 -7.41
CA LYS A 238 -5.79 -21.12 -8.21
C LYS A 238 -5.69 -22.62 -7.96
N LYS A 239 -4.49 -23.19 -7.78
CA LYS A 239 -4.31 -24.63 -7.50
C LYS A 239 -5.08 -25.05 -6.24
N CYS A 240 -5.08 -24.21 -5.20
CA CYS A 240 -5.78 -24.50 -3.94
C CYS A 240 -7.31 -24.42 -4.04
N ASN A 241 -7.87 -23.85 -5.11
CA ASN A 241 -9.32 -23.76 -5.33
C ASN A 241 -9.92 -24.96 -6.07
N GLY A 242 -9.06 -25.85 -6.58
CA GLY A 242 -9.45 -27.06 -7.31
C GLY A 242 -9.33 -28.35 -6.49
N GLN A 243 -9.01 -28.24 -5.21
CA GLN A 243 -9.10 -29.31 -4.20
C GLN A 243 -10.35 -29.09 -3.37
#